data_AF-A0A2V7XPZ8-F1
#
_entry.id   AF-A0A2V7XPZ8-F1
#
_cell.length_a   1.000
_cell.length_b   1.000
_cell.length_c   1.000
_cell.angle_alpha   90.00
_cell.angle_beta   90.00
_cell.angle_gamma   90.00
#
_symmetry.space_group_name_H-M   'P 1'
#
loop_
_entity.id
_entity.type
_entity.pdbx_description
1 polymer ?
#
loop_
_entity_poly.entity_id
_entity_poly.type
_entity_poly.pdbx_seq_one_letter_code
_entity_poly.pdbx_strand_id
1 'polypeptide(L)'
;MPRRGTEGMTADYLRVARVAVLGSTLLPLLTTLCSAWLLPSPEHQVRMREVALHLLSIAAVNVAFAATLRRAGSVLDAWSSAQATFLDAIPARRLDLAIVAAAALSLFLELAVIRWQGSVFELFALYKNLGLLACLAGLGLGYALAGRDRIPLVATVPLLAWQMLLLTLLRHGLAGPVVDTNGYSWRVQSLLATPFPEQRNIGFAVAQSGGQFVSAYAFLSVLFILSALAFLPVGQLCGRLMSRRPQLRAYALNLLGSLLGVVLLLVASALWTPPLVWFAPLLALLLAFQAFDRRVLLAGALASLSAAVVLAWPVSFQWERIYSPYQVIEHGPGERGL
;
A
#
# COMPACT_ATOMS: atom_id res chain seq x y z
N MET A 1 22.73 -3.89 31.67
CA MET A 1 21.28 -4.17 31.84
C MET A 1 20.70 -4.53 30.48
N PRO A 2 20.22 -5.75 30.24
CA PRO A 2 19.51 -6.06 29.02
C PRO A 2 18.16 -5.33 29.03
N ARG A 3 17.90 -4.50 28.01
CA ARG A 3 16.67 -3.71 27.87
C ARG A 3 15.48 -4.67 27.73
N ARG A 4 14.65 -4.78 28.77
CA ARG A 4 13.37 -5.53 28.83
C ARG A 4 12.28 -5.09 27.82
N GLY A 5 12.61 -4.32 26.78
CA GLY A 5 11.66 -3.75 25.82
C GLY A 5 11.83 -4.18 24.36
N THR A 6 12.79 -5.05 24.04
CA THR A 6 13.11 -5.46 22.66
C THR A 6 12.45 -6.77 22.23
N GLU A 7 12.00 -7.61 23.18
CA GLU A 7 11.45 -8.94 22.91
C GLU A 7 10.02 -8.92 22.33
N GLY A 8 9.32 -7.78 22.41
CA GLY A 8 7.92 -7.67 21.98
C GLY A 8 7.66 -6.97 20.64
N MET A 9 8.64 -6.26 20.06
CA MET A 9 8.32 -5.31 18.98
C MET A 9 7.78 -5.98 17.71
N THR A 10 8.37 -7.10 17.30
CA THR A 10 7.84 -7.86 16.14
C THR A 10 6.44 -8.36 16.43
N ALA A 11 6.19 -8.86 17.64
CA ALA A 11 4.86 -9.34 18.04
C ALA A 11 3.83 -8.20 18.06
N ASP A 12 4.20 -7.01 18.54
CA ASP A 12 3.36 -5.80 18.52
C ASP A 12 3.03 -5.39 17.09
N TYR A 13 4.05 -5.29 16.24
CA TYR A 13 3.88 -4.97 14.83
C TYR A 13 2.95 -5.97 14.13
N LEU A 14 3.16 -7.27 14.32
CA LEU A 14 2.32 -8.32 13.73
C LEU A 14 0.89 -8.31 14.29
N ARG A 15 0.68 -7.92 15.56
CA ARG A 15 -0.66 -7.72 16.12
C ARG A 15 -1.38 -6.58 15.44
N VAL A 16 -0.73 -5.42 15.27
CA VAL A 16 -1.34 -4.27 14.59
C VAL A 16 -1.58 -4.58 13.11
N ALA A 17 -0.62 -5.20 12.42
CA ALA A 17 -0.78 -5.65 11.04
C ALA A 17 -1.93 -6.65 10.88
N ARG A 18 -2.09 -7.58 11.84
CA ARG A 18 -3.24 -8.47 11.87
C ARG A 18 -4.54 -7.70 11.96
N VAL A 19 -4.68 -6.78 12.92
CA VAL A 19 -5.91 -5.99 13.06
C VAL A 19 -6.21 -5.16 11.81
N ALA A 20 -5.18 -4.56 11.20
CA ALA A 20 -5.33 -3.78 9.97
C ALA A 20 -5.80 -4.64 8.78
N VAL A 21 -5.20 -5.81 8.57
CA VAL A 21 -5.61 -6.75 7.53
C VAL A 21 -7.02 -7.27 7.79
N LEU A 22 -7.34 -7.67 9.02
CA LEU A 22 -8.70 -8.09 9.42
C LEU A 22 -9.72 -6.99 9.10
N GLY A 23 -9.46 -5.76 9.54
CA GLY A 23 -10.32 -4.61 9.28
C GLY A 23 -10.49 -4.34 7.77
N SER A 24 -9.43 -4.54 6.98
CA SER A 24 -9.49 -4.36 5.54
C SER A 24 -10.34 -5.39 4.80
N THR A 25 -10.42 -6.64 5.30
CA THR A 25 -11.30 -7.67 4.71
C THR A 25 -12.78 -7.34 4.89
N LEU A 26 -13.14 -6.49 5.85
CA LEU A 26 -14.52 -6.06 6.05
C LEU A 26 -14.95 -4.98 5.05
N LEU A 27 -14.01 -4.25 4.43
CA LEU A 27 -14.31 -3.15 3.52
C LEU A 27 -15.16 -3.56 2.31
N PRO A 28 -14.86 -4.67 1.59
CA PRO A 28 -15.70 -5.11 0.47
C PRO A 28 -17.15 -5.36 0.87
N LEU A 29 -17.38 -6.00 2.03
CA LEU A 29 -18.74 -6.26 2.54
C LEU A 29 -19.43 -4.95 2.97
N LEU A 30 -18.72 -4.11 3.72
CA LEU A 30 -19.27 -2.85 4.21
C LEU A 30 -19.68 -1.95 3.04
N THR A 31 -18.81 -1.81 2.04
CA THR A 31 -19.04 -0.93 0.89
C THR A 31 -20.12 -1.47 -0.05
N THR A 32 -20.24 -2.79 -0.23
CA THR A 32 -21.34 -3.40 -1.00
C THR A 32 -22.69 -3.23 -0.30
N LEU A 33 -22.76 -3.48 1.01
CA LEU A 33 -23.99 -3.27 1.79
C LEU A 33 -24.41 -1.79 1.80
N CYS A 34 -23.46 -0.87 2.00
CA CYS A 34 -23.74 0.57 1.96
C CYS A 34 -24.19 1.03 0.56
N SER A 35 -23.63 0.46 -0.51
CA SER A 35 -24.03 0.78 -1.89
C SER A 35 -25.45 0.26 -2.21
N ALA A 36 -25.77 -0.97 -1.77
CA ALA A 36 -27.10 -1.57 -1.95
C ALA A 36 -28.20 -0.79 -1.24
N TRP A 37 -27.89 -0.26 -0.05
CA TRP A 37 -28.82 0.57 0.70
C TRP A 37 -29.07 1.94 0.03
N LEU A 38 -28.09 2.45 -0.73
CA LEU A 38 -28.17 3.73 -1.41
C LEU A 38 -28.93 3.66 -2.75
N LEU A 39 -28.83 2.54 -3.49
CA LEU A 39 -29.56 2.28 -4.73
C LEU A 39 -30.58 1.16 -4.56
N PRO A 40 -31.83 1.45 -4.18
CA PRO A 40 -32.88 0.44 -4.05
C PRO A 40 -33.44 -0.07 -5.40
N SER A 41 -32.66 -0.02 -6.48
CA SER A 41 -33.08 -0.55 -7.78
C SER A 41 -32.97 -2.09 -7.84
N PRO A 42 -33.84 -2.78 -8.58
CA PRO A 42 -33.83 -4.25 -8.65
C PRO A 42 -32.51 -4.85 -9.19
N GLU A 43 -31.71 -4.06 -9.91
CA GLU A 43 -30.39 -4.46 -10.41
C GLU A 43 -29.27 -4.36 -9.35
N HIS A 44 -29.48 -3.61 -8.28
CA HIS A 44 -28.50 -3.37 -7.20
C HIS A 44 -28.85 -4.09 -5.89
N GLN A 45 -29.84 -4.99 -5.92
CA GLN A 45 -30.15 -5.83 -4.76
C GLN A 45 -29.06 -6.87 -4.52
N VAL A 46 -28.38 -6.75 -3.39
CA VAL A 46 -27.40 -7.75 -2.95
C VAL A 46 -28.14 -9.01 -2.55
N ARG A 47 -27.89 -10.11 -3.27
CA ARG A 47 -28.55 -11.38 -2.97
C ARG A 47 -27.96 -11.96 -1.68
N MET A 48 -28.79 -12.62 -0.87
CA MET A 48 -28.32 -13.26 0.39
C MET A 48 -27.12 -14.20 0.17
N ARG A 49 -27.08 -14.89 -0.98
CA ARG A 49 -25.94 -15.74 -1.38
C ARG A 49 -24.63 -14.97 -1.52
N GLU A 50 -24.66 -13.73 -2.01
CA GLU A 50 -23.47 -12.90 -2.21
C GLU A 50 -22.95 -12.39 -0.87
N VAL A 51 -23.85 -11.97 0.03
CA VAL A 51 -23.50 -11.66 1.43
C VAL A 51 -22.86 -12.87 2.11
N ALA A 52 -23.45 -14.06 1.97
CA ALA A 52 -22.92 -15.29 2.54
C ALA A 52 -21.52 -15.64 1.98
N LEU A 53 -21.32 -15.51 0.67
CA LEU A 53 -20.00 -15.72 0.03
C LEU A 53 -18.96 -14.69 0.50
N HIS A 54 -19.35 -13.42 0.67
CA HIS A 54 -18.47 -12.40 1.25
C HIS A 54 -18.10 -12.74 2.69
N LEU A 55 -19.07 -13.10 3.54
CA LEU A 55 -18.79 -13.50 4.92
C LEU A 55 -17.89 -14.75 5.00
N LEU A 56 -18.14 -15.75 4.15
CA LEU A 56 -17.31 -16.96 4.07
C LEU A 56 -15.89 -16.66 3.59
N SER A 57 -15.72 -15.83 2.56
CA SER A 57 -14.40 -15.43 2.07
C SER A 57 -13.63 -14.60 3.10
N ILE A 58 -14.29 -13.67 3.79
CA ILE A 58 -13.74 -12.91 4.91
C ILE A 58 -13.28 -13.86 6.01
N ALA A 59 -14.13 -14.78 6.45
CA ALA A 59 -13.79 -15.76 7.48
C ALA A 59 -12.61 -16.64 7.05
N ALA A 60 -12.62 -17.15 5.81
CA ALA A 60 -11.57 -18.00 5.27
C ALA A 60 -10.22 -17.27 5.21
N VAL A 61 -10.18 -16.05 4.65
CA VAL A 61 -8.98 -15.22 4.58
C VAL A 61 -8.45 -14.91 5.98
N ASN A 62 -9.34 -14.55 6.91
CA ASN A 62 -8.94 -14.18 8.27
C ASN A 62 -8.42 -15.38 9.08
N VAL A 63 -9.05 -16.55 8.95
CA VAL A 63 -8.58 -17.79 9.59
C VAL A 63 -7.25 -18.23 9.00
N ALA A 64 -7.12 -18.21 7.66
CA ALA A 64 -5.88 -18.55 6.97
C ALA A 64 -4.74 -17.60 7.38
N PHE A 65 -4.99 -16.30 7.36
CA PHE A 65 -3.99 -15.30 7.74
C PHE A 65 -3.58 -15.41 9.21
N ALA A 66 -4.55 -15.60 10.12
CA ALA A 66 -4.26 -15.81 11.53
C ALA A 66 -3.50 -17.13 11.80
N ALA A 67 -3.79 -18.20 11.06
CA ALA A 67 -3.03 -19.44 11.14
C ALA A 67 -1.60 -19.25 10.64
N THR A 68 -1.42 -18.57 9.50
CA THR A 68 -0.11 -18.25 8.92
C THR A 68 0.72 -17.38 9.87
N LEU A 69 0.17 -16.30 10.42
CA LEU A 69 0.88 -15.44 11.37
C LEU A 69 1.26 -16.18 12.66
N ARG A 70 0.39 -17.06 13.17
CA ARG A 70 0.72 -17.87 14.37
C ARG A 70 1.88 -18.82 14.11
N ARG A 71 1.92 -19.46 12.93
CA ARG A 71 3.01 -20.38 12.55
C ARG A 71 4.30 -19.65 12.20
N ALA A 72 4.19 -18.50 11.54
CA ALA A 72 5.33 -17.74 11.05
C ALA A 72 5.87 -16.74 12.08
N GLY A 73 5.19 -16.48 13.20
CA GLY A 73 5.55 -15.42 14.15
C GLY A 73 6.98 -15.53 14.67
N SER A 74 7.41 -16.73 15.09
CA SER A 74 8.79 -16.97 15.55
C SER A 74 9.82 -16.82 14.44
N VAL A 75 9.48 -17.24 13.21
CA VAL A 75 10.34 -17.11 12.03
C VAL A 75 10.50 -15.64 11.63
N LEU A 76 9.41 -14.89 11.60
CA LEU A 76 9.41 -13.45 11.30
C LEU A 76 10.19 -12.66 12.35
N ASP A 77 10.11 -13.07 13.61
CA ASP A 77 10.89 -12.46 14.69
C ASP A 77 12.39 -12.72 14.53
N ALA A 78 12.78 -13.95 14.21
CA ALA A 78 14.17 -14.30 13.88
C ALA A 78 14.68 -13.53 12.66
N TRP A 79 13.89 -13.46 11.58
CA TRP A 79 14.23 -12.67 10.38
C TRP A 79 14.35 -11.19 10.68
N SER A 80 13.49 -10.65 11.55
CA SER A 80 13.54 -9.24 11.94
C SER A 80 14.82 -8.92 12.73
N SER A 81 15.29 -9.84 13.56
CA SER A 81 16.58 -9.71 14.25
C SER A 81 17.76 -9.82 13.28
N ALA A 82 17.73 -10.83 12.40
CA ALA A 82 18.77 -11.05 11.40
C ALA A 82 18.89 -9.87 10.43
N GLN A 83 17.77 -9.24 10.07
CA GLN A 83 17.75 -8.01 9.26
C GLN A 83 18.51 -6.88 9.94
N ALA A 84 18.31 -6.64 11.24
CA ALA A 84 19.04 -5.60 11.96
C ALA A 84 20.55 -5.90 11.98
N THR A 85 20.93 -7.13 12.30
CA THR A 85 22.34 -7.56 12.28
C THR A 85 22.97 -7.43 10.89
N PHE A 86 22.24 -7.74 9.83
CA PHE A 86 22.70 -7.59 8.46
C PHE A 86 22.99 -6.12 8.12
N LEU A 87 22.10 -5.19 8.49
CA LEU A 87 22.30 -3.75 8.26
C LEU A 87 23.49 -3.21 9.06
N ASP A 88 23.68 -3.69 10.29
CA ASP A 88 24.81 -3.33 11.14
C ASP A 88 26.14 -3.89 10.60
N ALA A 89 26.10 -5.03 9.88
CA ALA A 89 27.27 -5.66 9.26
C ALA A 89 27.69 -5.03 7.92
N ILE A 90 26.90 -4.10 7.34
CA ILE A 90 27.26 -3.46 6.07
C ILE A 90 28.63 -2.74 6.20
N PRO A 91 29.60 -3.00 5.31
CA PRO A 91 30.93 -2.38 5.37
C PRO A 91 30.87 -0.86 5.21
N ALA A 92 31.77 -0.14 5.90
CA ALA A 92 31.86 1.31 5.84
C ALA A 92 32.05 1.88 4.43
N ARG A 93 32.62 1.11 3.49
CA ARG A 93 32.79 1.49 2.08
C ARG A 93 31.47 1.55 1.31
N ARG A 94 30.49 0.72 1.67
CA ARG A 94 29.17 0.63 1.01
C ARG A 94 28.06 1.34 1.79
N LEU A 95 28.33 1.72 3.04
CA LEU A 95 27.35 2.34 3.92
C LEU A 95 26.76 3.63 3.34
N ASP A 96 27.56 4.49 2.72
CA ASP A 96 27.07 5.75 2.17
C ASP A 96 26.12 5.51 0.99
N LEU A 97 26.48 4.57 0.11
CA LEU A 97 25.61 4.12 -0.97
C LEU A 97 24.33 3.47 -0.43
N ALA A 98 24.41 2.67 0.64
CA ALA A 98 23.25 2.06 1.26
C ALA A 98 22.30 3.11 1.87
N ILE A 99 22.82 4.19 2.46
CA ILE A 99 22.00 5.31 2.97
C ILE A 99 21.30 6.01 1.80
N VAL A 100 22.04 6.35 0.73
CA VAL A 100 21.47 6.98 -0.47
C VAL A 100 20.40 6.08 -1.11
N ALA A 101 20.67 4.79 -1.24
CA ALA A 101 19.73 3.83 -1.81
C ALA A 101 18.48 3.64 -0.93
N ALA A 102 18.63 3.57 0.40
CA ALA A 102 17.50 3.48 1.31
C ALA A 102 16.64 4.75 1.31
N ALA A 103 17.26 5.93 1.27
CA ALA A 103 16.54 7.21 1.17
C ALA A 103 15.85 7.40 -0.20
N ALA A 104 16.52 6.99 -1.28
CA ALA A 104 15.90 6.96 -2.61
C ALA A 104 14.72 5.99 -2.65
N LEU A 105 14.88 4.80 -2.06
CA LEU A 105 13.81 3.82 -1.91
C LEU A 105 12.62 4.40 -1.14
N SER A 106 12.85 5.05 0.02
CA SER A 106 11.76 5.55 0.85
C SER A 106 10.94 6.62 0.14
N LEU A 107 11.59 7.60 -0.49
CA LEU A 107 10.87 8.71 -1.12
C LEU A 107 10.28 8.32 -2.48
N PHE A 108 10.97 7.48 -3.26
CA PHE A 108 10.39 6.94 -4.50
C PHE A 108 9.18 6.05 -4.17
N LEU A 109 9.26 5.19 -3.16
CA LEU A 109 8.12 4.38 -2.73
C LEU A 109 6.94 5.24 -2.26
N GLU A 110 7.19 6.29 -1.46
CA GLU A 110 6.16 7.24 -1.01
C GLU A 110 5.41 7.86 -2.18
N LEU A 111 6.15 8.45 -3.12
CA LEU A 111 5.55 9.11 -4.27
C LEU A 111 4.84 8.12 -5.21
N ALA A 112 5.41 6.92 -5.41
CA ALA A 112 4.79 5.87 -6.22
C ALA A 112 3.48 5.37 -5.62
N VAL A 113 3.42 5.16 -4.29
CA VAL A 113 2.21 4.73 -3.59
C VAL A 113 1.13 5.81 -3.66
N ILE A 114 1.46 7.08 -3.36
CA ILE A 114 0.49 8.19 -3.43
C ILE A 114 -0.06 8.34 -4.86
N ARG A 115 0.81 8.30 -5.86
CA ARG A 115 0.43 8.40 -7.28
C ARG A 115 -0.44 7.22 -7.70
N TRP A 116 -0.06 6.00 -7.33
CA TRP A 116 -0.81 4.80 -7.68
C TRP A 116 -2.19 4.78 -7.00
N GLN A 117 -2.28 5.05 -5.70
CA GLN A 117 -3.55 5.13 -4.98
C GLN A 117 -4.50 6.17 -5.61
N GLY A 118 -3.98 7.36 -5.97
CA GLY A 118 -4.72 8.40 -6.68
C GLY A 118 -5.20 8.01 -8.08
N SER A 119 -4.52 7.06 -8.73
CA SER A 119 -4.94 6.51 -10.03
C SER A 119 -5.99 5.40 -9.92
N VAL A 120 -6.09 4.75 -8.75
CA VAL A 120 -7.04 3.65 -8.52
C VAL A 120 -8.36 4.19 -7.99
N PHE A 121 -8.32 5.11 -7.03
CA PHE A 121 -9.51 5.77 -6.49
C PHE A 121 -9.32 7.28 -6.51
N GLU A 122 -10.23 8.00 -7.17
CA GLU A 122 -10.17 9.45 -7.30
C GLU A 122 -10.31 10.16 -5.94
N LEU A 123 -10.91 9.50 -4.94
CA LEU A 123 -10.97 9.98 -3.56
C LEU A 123 -9.57 10.38 -3.03
N PHE A 124 -8.52 9.62 -3.39
CA PHE A 124 -7.14 9.96 -3.01
C PHE A 124 -6.56 11.12 -3.81
N ALA A 125 -7.12 11.45 -4.99
CA ALA A 125 -6.73 12.66 -5.72
C ALA A 125 -7.26 13.93 -5.05
N LEU A 126 -8.40 13.85 -4.35
CA LEU A 126 -8.92 14.94 -3.51
C LEU A 126 -8.15 15.01 -2.17
N TYR A 127 -7.91 13.86 -1.53
CA TYR A 127 -7.23 13.77 -0.24
C TYR A 127 -5.77 13.32 -0.34
N LYS A 128 -4.98 13.91 -1.26
CA LYS A 128 -3.56 13.56 -1.46
C LYS A 128 -2.74 13.66 -0.17
N ASN A 129 -3.08 14.63 0.68
CA ASN A 129 -2.43 14.83 1.97
C ASN A 129 -2.60 13.63 2.90
N LEU A 130 -3.66 12.84 2.79
CA LEU A 130 -3.85 11.66 3.63
C LEU A 130 -2.79 10.58 3.33
N GLY A 131 -2.53 10.31 2.05
CA GLY A 131 -1.48 9.36 1.64
C GLY A 131 -0.10 9.82 2.09
N LEU A 132 0.20 11.13 1.92
CA LEU A 132 1.43 11.75 2.40
C LEU A 132 1.57 11.63 3.93
N LEU A 133 0.52 11.97 4.68
CA LEU A 133 0.51 11.86 6.14
C LEU A 133 0.69 10.41 6.60
N ALA A 134 0.12 9.43 5.89
CA ALA A 134 0.28 8.02 6.21
C ALA A 134 1.74 7.55 6.01
N CYS A 135 2.35 7.95 4.89
CA CYS A 135 3.76 7.65 4.59
C CYS A 135 4.68 8.36 5.59
N LEU A 136 4.44 9.64 5.88
CA LEU A 136 5.18 10.41 6.87
C LEU A 136 5.05 9.80 8.28
N ALA A 137 3.86 9.38 8.68
CA ALA A 137 3.64 8.71 9.97
C ALA A 137 4.40 7.38 10.03
N GLY A 138 4.33 6.56 8.97
CA GLY A 138 5.07 5.31 8.87
C GLY A 138 6.58 5.53 8.95
N LEU A 139 7.13 6.36 8.05
CA LEU A 139 8.55 6.68 8.02
C LEU A 139 9.03 7.32 9.33
N GLY A 140 8.29 8.29 9.87
CA GLY A 140 8.61 8.98 11.12
C GLY A 140 8.64 8.04 12.32
N LEU A 141 7.63 7.18 12.47
CA LEU A 141 7.64 6.10 13.48
C LEU A 141 8.80 5.14 13.25
N GLY A 142 9.10 4.82 11.99
CA GLY A 142 10.23 3.98 11.62
C GLY A 142 11.58 4.57 12.05
N TYR A 143 11.82 5.85 11.78
CA TYR A 143 13.01 6.57 12.26
C TYR A 143 13.10 6.59 13.79
N ALA A 144 11.98 6.83 14.48
CA ALA A 144 11.93 6.83 15.94
C ALA A 144 12.24 5.44 16.54
N LEU A 145 11.83 4.37 15.84
CA LEU A 145 12.04 2.98 16.26
C LEU A 145 13.32 2.36 15.65
N ALA A 146 14.15 3.12 14.96
CA ALA A 146 15.36 2.61 14.31
C ALA A 146 16.41 2.07 15.30
N GLY A 147 16.39 2.54 16.54
CA GLY A 147 17.28 2.06 17.61
C GLY A 147 16.91 0.67 18.16
N ARG A 148 15.83 0.05 17.68
CA ARG A 148 15.41 -1.30 18.10
C ARG A 148 16.17 -2.37 17.30
N ASP A 149 16.34 -3.54 17.92
CA ASP A 149 17.13 -4.63 17.33
C ASP A 149 16.31 -5.56 16.41
N ARG A 150 15.03 -5.23 16.18
CA ARG A 150 14.17 -5.96 15.24
C ARG A 150 13.72 -5.00 14.15
N ILE A 151 13.77 -5.42 12.89
CA ILE A 151 13.29 -4.63 11.76
C ILE A 151 12.46 -5.58 10.85
N PRO A 152 11.12 -5.53 10.90
CA PRO A 152 10.26 -6.43 10.14
C PRO A 152 10.13 -6.00 8.66
N LEU A 153 11.26 -5.74 7.99
CA LEU A 153 11.29 -5.30 6.58
C LEU A 153 10.64 -6.31 5.63
N VAL A 154 10.72 -7.59 5.97
CA VAL A 154 10.09 -8.69 5.22
C VAL A 154 8.56 -8.54 5.12
N ALA A 155 7.94 -7.82 6.07
CA ALA A 155 6.50 -7.59 6.05
C ALA A 155 6.07 -6.45 5.12
N THR A 156 6.98 -5.56 4.70
CA THR A 156 6.66 -4.41 3.84
C THR A 156 6.09 -4.85 2.49
N VAL A 157 6.76 -5.78 1.79
CA VAL A 157 6.31 -6.22 0.45
C VAL A 157 4.96 -6.94 0.51
N PRO A 158 4.72 -7.91 1.42
CA PRO A 158 3.40 -8.51 1.60
C PRO A 158 2.29 -7.50 1.93
N LEU A 159 2.57 -6.49 2.76
CA LEU A 159 1.57 -5.46 3.08
C LEU A 159 1.25 -4.56 1.88
N LEU A 160 2.27 -4.18 1.09
CA LEU A 160 2.06 -3.46 -0.16
C LEU A 160 1.26 -4.31 -1.15
N ALA A 161 1.62 -5.59 -1.33
CA ALA A 161 0.89 -6.52 -2.19
C ALA A 161 -0.57 -6.68 -1.74
N TRP A 162 -0.81 -6.77 -0.44
CA TRP A 162 -2.16 -6.84 0.13
C TRP A 162 -2.96 -5.56 -0.12
N GLN A 163 -2.36 -4.40 0.11
CA GLN A 163 -2.99 -3.12 -0.18
C GLN A 163 -3.29 -2.99 -1.68
N MET A 164 -2.36 -3.42 -2.53
CA MET A 164 -2.54 -3.43 -3.98
C MET A 164 -3.73 -4.30 -4.37
N LEU A 165 -3.78 -5.52 -3.81
CA LEU A 165 -4.84 -6.48 -4.06
C LEU A 165 -6.19 -5.93 -3.60
N LEU A 166 -6.25 -5.36 -2.41
CA LEU A 166 -7.47 -4.78 -1.84
C LEU A 166 -8.04 -3.69 -2.75
N LEU A 167 -7.23 -2.73 -3.20
CA LEU A 167 -7.74 -1.65 -4.04
C LEU A 167 -8.12 -2.15 -5.43
N THR A 168 -7.33 -3.03 -6.04
CA THR A 168 -7.68 -3.63 -7.34
C THR A 168 -8.96 -4.47 -7.24
N LEU A 169 -9.17 -5.22 -6.17
CA LEU A 169 -10.40 -5.98 -5.92
C LEU A 169 -11.61 -5.07 -5.68
N LEU A 170 -11.46 -4.00 -4.88
CA LEU A 170 -12.55 -3.05 -4.65
C LEU A 170 -12.94 -2.31 -5.94
N ARG A 171 -11.98 -2.01 -6.82
CA ARG A 171 -12.24 -1.35 -8.10
C ARG A 171 -12.84 -2.30 -9.15
N HIS A 172 -12.29 -3.51 -9.30
CA HIS A 172 -12.58 -4.39 -10.43
C HIS A 172 -13.19 -5.76 -10.06
N GLY A 173 -12.93 -6.27 -8.86
CA GLY A 173 -13.20 -7.66 -8.46
C GLY A 173 -14.57 -7.93 -7.84
N LEU A 174 -15.36 -6.90 -7.53
CA LEU A 174 -16.67 -7.05 -6.92
C LEU A 174 -17.77 -7.39 -7.95
N ALA A 175 -18.59 -8.39 -7.66
CA ALA A 175 -19.75 -8.72 -8.49
C ALA A 175 -20.83 -7.63 -8.33
N GLY A 176 -21.36 -7.15 -9.46
CA GLY A 176 -22.39 -6.10 -9.49
C GLY A 176 -22.46 -5.40 -10.84
N PRO A 177 -23.57 -4.70 -11.15
CA PRO A 177 -23.66 -3.84 -12.32
C PRO A 177 -22.57 -2.77 -12.28
N VAL A 178 -22.04 -2.45 -13.46
CA VAL A 178 -21.06 -1.36 -13.62
C VAL A 178 -21.83 -0.04 -13.65
N VAL A 179 -21.43 0.89 -12.80
CA VAL A 179 -21.93 2.27 -12.76
C VAL A 179 -20.89 3.14 -13.44
N ASP A 180 -21.19 3.65 -14.62
CA ASP A 180 -20.29 4.55 -15.34
C ASP A 180 -20.49 5.99 -14.85
N THR A 181 -19.43 6.59 -14.29
CA THR A 181 -19.41 8.00 -13.89
C THR A 181 -18.13 8.63 -14.39
N ASN A 182 -18.23 9.79 -15.05
CA ASN A 182 -17.09 10.54 -15.59
C ASN A 182 -16.20 9.73 -16.57
N GLY A 183 -16.79 8.79 -17.32
CA GLY A 183 -16.04 7.93 -18.25
C GLY A 183 -15.29 6.77 -17.59
N TYR A 184 -15.49 6.55 -16.29
CA TYR A 184 -14.92 5.42 -15.55
C TYR A 184 -16.00 4.45 -15.08
N SER A 185 -15.68 3.16 -15.17
CA SER A 185 -16.53 2.06 -14.70
C SER A 185 -16.33 1.80 -13.21
N TRP A 186 -17.37 2.00 -12.41
CA TRP A 186 -17.36 1.80 -10.96
C TRP A 186 -18.27 0.64 -10.55
N ARG A 187 -17.91 -0.07 -9.48
CA ARG A 187 -18.75 -1.15 -8.93
C ARG A 187 -19.28 -0.84 -7.52
N VAL A 188 -18.75 0.21 -6.89
CA VAL A 188 -19.02 0.56 -5.49
C VAL A 188 -19.36 2.03 -5.38
N GLN A 189 -20.64 2.36 -5.41
CA GLN A 189 -21.08 3.76 -5.35
C GLN A 189 -20.81 4.42 -3.99
N SER A 190 -20.79 3.65 -2.89
CA SER A 190 -20.57 4.23 -1.56
C SER A 190 -19.21 4.93 -1.42
N LEU A 191 -18.23 4.57 -2.26
CA LEU A 191 -16.89 5.16 -2.30
C LEU A 191 -16.73 6.30 -3.32
N LEU A 192 -17.76 6.57 -4.13
CA LEU A 192 -17.78 7.69 -5.10
C LEU A 192 -18.22 9.02 -4.45
N ALA A 193 -18.63 8.97 -3.18
CA ALA A 193 -19.09 10.12 -2.44
C ALA A 193 -18.03 10.61 -1.45
N THR A 194 -17.78 11.91 -1.45
CA THR A 194 -16.86 12.53 -0.49
C THR A 194 -17.54 12.69 0.87
N PRO A 195 -16.89 12.30 1.99
CA PRO A 195 -17.46 12.43 3.33
C PRO A 195 -17.42 13.87 3.88
N PHE A 196 -17.05 14.85 3.06
CA PHE A 196 -17.03 16.25 3.43
C PHE A 196 -18.00 17.02 2.51
N PRO A 197 -19.06 17.64 3.06
CA PRO A 197 -19.99 18.47 2.31
C PRO A 197 -19.35 19.83 2.04
N GLU A 198 -18.33 19.86 1.19
CA GLU A 198 -17.70 21.10 0.76
C GLU A 198 -18.29 21.54 -0.58
N GLN A 199 -18.80 22.77 -0.63
CA GLN A 199 -19.54 23.35 -1.76
C GLN A 199 -18.68 23.48 -3.04
N ARG A 200 -17.37 23.23 -2.97
CA ARG A 200 -16.40 23.30 -4.05
C ARG A 200 -15.87 21.95 -4.53
N ASN A 201 -16.51 20.84 -4.17
CA ASN A 201 -16.20 19.52 -4.75
C ASN A 201 -16.76 19.43 -6.18
N ILE A 202 -16.12 20.15 -7.11
CA ILE A 202 -16.47 20.09 -8.54
C ILE A 202 -16.20 18.67 -9.04
N GLY A 203 -17.23 18.02 -9.58
CA GLY A 203 -17.11 16.69 -10.20
C GLY A 203 -17.30 15.49 -9.28
N PHE A 204 -17.58 15.68 -7.98
CA PHE A 204 -17.83 14.58 -7.03
C PHE A 204 -19.21 14.66 -6.37
N ALA A 205 -19.79 13.49 -6.11
CA ALA A 205 -20.98 13.39 -5.28
C ALA A 205 -20.60 13.66 -3.81
N VAL A 206 -21.46 14.39 -3.09
CA VAL A 206 -21.33 14.57 -1.64
C VAL A 206 -22.06 13.43 -0.93
N ALA A 207 -21.47 12.86 0.11
CA ALA A 207 -22.13 11.83 0.92
C ALA A 207 -23.43 12.40 1.54
N GLN A 208 -24.56 11.79 1.20
CA GLN A 208 -25.90 12.17 1.68
C GLN A 208 -26.40 11.25 2.79
N SER A 209 -25.76 10.08 2.95
CA SER A 209 -26.27 9.00 3.81
C SER A 209 -25.22 8.55 4.82
N GLY A 210 -25.65 8.19 6.04
CA GLY A 210 -24.75 7.72 7.09
C GLY A 210 -23.88 6.54 6.67
N GLY A 211 -24.40 5.63 5.84
CA GLY A 211 -23.66 4.51 5.28
C GLY A 211 -22.49 4.95 4.39
N GLN A 212 -22.66 5.99 3.57
CA GLN A 212 -21.58 6.53 2.75
C GLN A 212 -20.45 7.09 3.61
N PHE A 213 -20.77 7.89 4.64
CA PHE A 213 -19.77 8.41 5.57
C PHE A 213 -18.99 7.29 6.25
N VAL A 214 -19.69 6.30 6.81
CA VAL A 214 -19.05 5.14 7.47
C VAL A 214 -18.12 4.41 6.50
N SER A 215 -18.56 4.18 5.26
CA SER A 215 -17.76 3.47 4.27
C SER A 215 -16.51 4.24 3.83
N ALA A 216 -16.63 5.55 3.59
CA ALA A 216 -15.52 6.40 3.20
C ALA A 216 -14.50 6.52 4.34
N TYR A 217 -14.93 6.82 5.57
CA TYR A 217 -14.02 6.92 6.71
C TYR A 217 -13.35 5.59 7.04
N ALA A 218 -14.08 4.47 6.99
CA ALA A 218 -13.49 3.14 7.19
C ALA A 218 -12.43 2.85 6.12
N PHE A 219 -12.73 3.13 4.85
CA PHE A 219 -11.81 2.95 3.73
C PHE A 219 -10.53 3.77 3.90
N LEU A 220 -10.66 5.08 4.15
CA LEU A 220 -9.54 6.00 4.35
C LEU A 220 -8.69 5.59 5.57
N SER A 221 -9.33 5.24 6.69
CA SER A 221 -8.63 4.87 7.93
C SER A 221 -7.85 3.57 7.79
N VAL A 222 -8.44 2.55 7.16
CA VAL A 222 -7.78 1.27 6.92
C VAL A 222 -6.58 1.46 5.99
N LEU A 223 -6.72 2.21 4.89
CA LEU A 223 -5.58 2.44 4.00
C LEU A 223 -4.49 3.30 4.62
N PHE A 224 -4.85 4.26 5.47
CA PHE A 224 -3.89 5.04 6.24
C PHE A 224 -3.04 4.11 7.12
N ILE A 225 -3.68 3.22 7.90
CA ILE A 225 -2.99 2.28 8.78
C ILE A 225 -2.14 1.30 7.97
N LEU A 226 -2.67 0.71 6.90
CA LEU A 226 -1.90 -0.22 6.04
C LEU A 226 -0.66 0.45 5.44
N SER A 227 -0.80 1.70 4.95
CA SER A 227 0.32 2.47 4.40
C SER A 227 1.35 2.77 5.50
N ALA A 228 0.92 3.29 6.65
CA ALA A 228 1.82 3.59 7.76
C ALA A 228 2.60 2.34 8.22
N LEU A 229 1.94 1.18 8.30
CA LEU A 229 2.59 -0.09 8.65
C LEU A 229 3.57 -0.59 7.59
N ALA A 230 3.30 -0.38 6.30
CA ALA A 230 4.21 -0.77 5.22
C ALA A 230 5.48 0.09 5.21
N PHE A 231 5.35 1.39 5.51
CA PHE A 231 6.46 2.34 5.53
C PHE A 231 7.28 2.32 6.83
N LEU A 232 6.72 1.83 7.94
CA LEU A 232 7.42 1.76 9.22
C LEU A 232 8.77 1.01 9.15
N PRO A 233 8.86 -0.22 8.60
CA PRO A 233 10.15 -0.90 8.48
C PRO A 233 11.12 -0.22 7.51
N VAL A 234 10.61 0.50 6.51
CA VAL A 234 11.43 1.29 5.56
C VAL A 234 12.06 2.49 6.29
N GLY A 235 11.30 3.16 7.17
CA GLY A 235 11.84 4.20 8.04
C GLY A 235 12.89 3.67 9.02
N GLN A 236 12.67 2.46 9.57
CA GLN A 236 13.68 1.80 10.42
C GLN A 236 14.96 1.48 9.66
N LEU A 237 14.85 1.00 8.41
CA LEU A 237 15.98 0.77 7.51
C LEU A 237 16.81 2.05 7.35
N CYS A 238 16.18 3.16 6.97
CA CYS A 238 16.88 4.44 6.79
C CYS A 238 17.52 4.93 8.10
N GLY A 239 16.75 4.95 9.19
CA GLY A 239 17.22 5.40 10.49
C GLY A 239 18.39 4.56 11.04
N ARG A 240 18.35 3.24 10.86
CA ARG A 240 19.43 2.33 11.32
C ARG A 240 20.72 2.60 10.57
N LEU A 241 20.65 2.73 9.23
CA LEU A 241 21.82 3.04 8.41
C LEU A 241 22.41 4.42 8.72
N MET A 242 21.55 5.44 8.88
CA MET A 242 21.97 6.80 9.20
C MET A 242 22.64 6.91 10.58
N SER A 243 22.19 6.11 11.55
CA SER A 243 22.78 6.11 12.91
C SER A 243 24.26 5.71 12.95
N ARG A 244 24.75 5.04 11.90
CA ARG A 244 26.14 4.60 11.75
C ARG A 244 27.07 5.66 11.16
N ARG A 245 26.56 6.87 10.88
CA ARG A 245 27.33 8.01 10.36
C ARG A 245 27.10 9.27 11.19
N PRO A 246 28.05 10.24 11.17
CA PRO A 246 27.84 11.55 11.78
C PRO A 246 26.60 12.24 11.20
N GLN A 247 25.84 12.94 12.05
CA GLN A 247 24.52 13.51 11.73
C GLN A 247 24.52 14.34 10.43
N LEU A 248 25.50 15.22 10.24
CA LEU A 248 25.60 16.08 9.06
C LEU A 248 25.77 15.26 7.76
N ARG A 249 26.65 14.24 7.78
CA ARG A 249 26.87 13.37 6.60
C ARG A 249 25.66 12.49 6.33
N ALA A 250 25.07 11.92 7.37
CA ALA A 250 23.86 11.10 7.25
C ALA A 250 22.71 11.91 6.63
N TYR A 251 22.50 13.15 7.08
CA TYR A 251 21.50 14.05 6.54
C TYR A 251 21.76 14.41 5.07
N ALA A 252 23.01 14.74 4.71
CA ALA A 252 23.37 15.04 3.32
C ALA A 252 23.12 13.85 2.38
N LEU A 253 23.48 12.64 2.80
CA LEU A 253 23.23 11.41 2.03
C LEU A 253 21.73 11.10 1.92
N ASN A 254 20.96 11.33 3.01
CA ASN A 254 19.51 11.17 2.98
C ASN A 254 18.85 12.15 2.02
N LEU A 255 19.29 13.41 2.00
CA LEU A 255 18.78 14.42 1.07
C LEU A 255 19.13 14.07 -0.38
N LEU A 256 20.37 13.62 -0.64
CA LEU A 256 20.82 13.18 -1.95
C LEU A 256 19.98 11.99 -2.46
N GLY A 257 19.80 10.97 -1.61
CA GLY A 257 18.98 9.80 -1.95
C GLY A 257 17.52 10.17 -2.19
N SER A 258 16.95 11.01 -1.33
CA SER A 258 15.59 11.53 -1.51
C SER A 258 15.46 12.23 -2.87
N LEU A 259 16.35 13.17 -3.21
CA LEU A 259 16.33 13.84 -4.50
C LEU A 259 16.42 12.85 -5.67
N LEU A 260 17.28 11.84 -5.57
CA LEU A 260 17.38 10.77 -6.56
C LEU A 260 16.04 10.02 -6.72
N GLY A 261 15.36 9.69 -5.61
CA GLY A 261 14.05 9.04 -5.64
C GLY A 261 12.98 9.88 -6.36
N VAL A 262 12.96 11.20 -6.13
CA VAL A 262 12.06 12.12 -6.86
C VAL A 262 12.37 12.13 -8.35
N VAL A 263 13.66 12.26 -8.71
CA VAL A 263 14.10 12.32 -10.11
C VAL A 263 13.78 11.00 -10.83
N LEU A 264 13.97 9.85 -10.20
CA LEU A 264 13.65 8.55 -10.80
C LEU A 264 12.14 8.43 -11.11
N LEU A 265 11.27 8.84 -10.18
CA LEU A 265 9.84 8.83 -10.46
C LEU A 265 9.45 9.87 -11.52
N LEU A 266 10.09 11.05 -11.51
CA LEU A 266 9.87 12.08 -12.53
C LEU A 266 10.19 11.54 -13.93
N VAL A 267 11.34 10.90 -14.10
CA VAL A 267 11.75 10.26 -15.36
C VAL A 267 10.75 9.17 -15.76
N ALA A 268 10.39 8.29 -14.83
CA ALA A 268 9.44 7.21 -15.13
C ALA A 268 8.05 7.75 -15.53
N SER A 269 7.61 8.85 -14.90
CA SER A 269 6.37 9.55 -15.23
C SER A 269 6.46 10.28 -16.57
N ALA A 270 7.61 10.89 -16.89
CA ALA A 270 7.86 11.55 -18.17
C ALA A 270 7.84 10.57 -19.35
N LEU A 271 8.25 9.32 -19.11
CA LEU A 271 8.18 8.22 -20.08
C LEU A 271 6.80 7.54 -20.17
N TRP A 272 5.81 8.05 -19.43
CA TRP A 272 4.42 7.56 -19.42
C TRP A 272 4.30 6.06 -19.07
N THR A 273 5.27 5.54 -18.32
CA THR A 273 5.36 4.10 -18.03
C THR A 273 4.28 3.64 -17.03
N PRO A 274 3.83 2.38 -17.07
CA PRO A 274 2.80 1.88 -16.17
C PRO A 274 3.33 1.64 -14.73
N PRO A 275 2.45 1.52 -13.72
CA PRO A 275 2.82 1.34 -12.31
C PRO A 275 3.80 0.18 -12.07
N LEU A 276 3.68 -0.91 -12.82
CA LEU A 276 4.59 -2.06 -12.72
C LEU A 276 6.05 -1.64 -12.95
N VAL A 277 6.32 -0.72 -13.89
CA VAL A 277 7.68 -0.23 -14.19
C VAL A 277 8.23 0.62 -13.05
N TRP A 278 7.37 1.34 -12.31
CA TRP A 278 7.79 2.15 -11.16
C TRP A 278 8.03 1.28 -9.92
N PHE A 279 7.17 0.28 -9.69
CA PHE A 279 7.27 -0.61 -8.55
C PHE A 279 8.34 -1.70 -8.73
N ALA A 280 8.67 -2.12 -9.95
CA ALA A 280 9.72 -3.11 -10.20
C ALA A 280 11.09 -2.76 -9.57
N PRO A 281 11.68 -1.56 -9.80
CA PRO A 281 12.94 -1.19 -9.15
C PRO A 281 12.80 -1.04 -7.63
N LEU A 282 11.66 -0.57 -7.12
CA LEU A 282 11.38 -0.48 -5.68
C LEU A 282 11.38 -1.86 -5.01
N LEU A 283 10.68 -2.82 -5.61
CA LEU A 283 10.61 -4.20 -5.15
C LEU A 283 12.00 -4.87 -5.23
N ALA A 284 12.72 -4.68 -6.33
CA ALA A 284 14.07 -5.20 -6.48
C ALA A 284 15.03 -4.65 -5.41
N LEU A 285 14.94 -3.35 -5.11
CA LEU A 285 15.77 -2.72 -4.10
C LEU A 285 15.40 -3.17 -2.67
N LEU A 286 14.10 -3.35 -2.37
CA LEU A 286 13.65 -3.97 -1.13
C LEU A 286 14.18 -5.41 -0.97
N LEU A 287 14.22 -6.19 -2.05
CA LEU A 287 14.81 -7.54 -2.05
C LEU A 287 16.32 -7.50 -1.84
N ALA A 288 17.02 -6.53 -2.43
CA ALA A 288 18.45 -6.35 -2.22
C ALA A 288 18.79 -6.07 -0.75
N PHE A 289 17.98 -5.27 -0.05
CA PHE A 289 18.13 -5.03 1.40
C PHE A 289 17.75 -6.24 2.26
N GLN A 290 17.07 -7.24 1.69
CA GLN A 290 16.65 -8.49 2.35
C GLN A 290 17.53 -9.69 1.96
N ALA A 291 18.56 -9.50 1.13
CA ALA A 291 19.39 -10.55 0.55
C ALA A 291 20.44 -11.13 1.53
N PHE A 292 20.05 -11.38 2.78
CA PHE A 292 20.91 -11.99 3.81
C PHE A 292 20.62 -13.47 4.04
N ASP A 293 19.42 -13.94 3.72
CA ASP A 293 18.99 -15.33 3.87
C ASP A 293 18.15 -15.77 2.66
N ARG A 294 18.35 -17.01 2.20
CA ARG A 294 17.65 -17.54 1.02
C ARG A 294 16.14 -17.64 1.24
N ARG A 295 15.68 -18.00 2.44
CA ARG A 295 14.24 -18.13 2.75
C ARG A 295 13.58 -16.76 2.76
N VAL A 296 14.27 -15.75 3.31
CA VAL A 296 13.80 -14.36 3.28
C VAL A 296 13.71 -13.84 1.86
N LEU A 297 14.74 -14.07 1.04
CA LEU A 297 14.75 -13.66 -0.35
C LEU A 297 13.63 -14.34 -1.16
N LEU A 298 13.39 -15.64 -0.94
CA LEU A 298 12.30 -16.37 -1.57
C LEU A 298 10.93 -15.84 -1.13
N ALA A 299 10.72 -15.60 0.17
CA ALA A 299 9.47 -15.03 0.68
C ALA A 299 9.21 -13.64 0.10
N GLY A 300 10.23 -12.78 0.08
CA GLY A 300 10.18 -11.47 -0.56
C GLY A 300 9.87 -11.59 -2.05
N ALA A 301 10.57 -12.45 -2.78
CA ALA A 301 10.39 -12.61 -4.23
C ALA A 301 8.98 -13.12 -4.58
N LEU A 302 8.43 -14.05 -3.81
CA LEU A 302 7.04 -14.50 -3.96
C LEU A 302 6.04 -13.36 -3.70
N ALA A 303 6.29 -12.53 -2.69
CA ALA A 303 5.46 -11.36 -2.41
C ALA A 303 5.60 -10.25 -3.47
N SER A 304 6.79 -10.06 -4.04
CA SER A 304 7.03 -9.14 -5.16
C SER A 304 6.34 -9.64 -6.43
N LEU A 305 6.37 -10.96 -6.68
CA LEU A 305 5.67 -11.58 -7.80
C LEU A 305 4.15 -11.41 -7.65
N SER A 306 3.60 -11.63 -6.46
CA SER A 306 2.17 -11.41 -6.23
C SER A 306 1.78 -9.94 -6.41
N ALA A 307 2.58 -9.00 -5.92
CA ALA A 307 2.37 -7.56 -6.18
C ALA A 307 2.40 -7.25 -7.68
N ALA A 308 3.35 -7.80 -8.43
CA ALA A 308 3.46 -7.59 -9.87
C ALA A 308 2.24 -8.14 -10.63
N VAL A 309 1.78 -9.35 -10.29
CA VAL A 309 0.57 -9.95 -10.88
C VAL A 309 -0.66 -9.08 -10.61
N VAL A 310 -0.80 -8.58 -9.38
CA VAL A 310 -1.90 -7.70 -9.01
C VAL A 310 -1.86 -6.36 -9.75
N LEU A 311 -0.67 -5.75 -9.88
CA LEU A 311 -0.50 -4.49 -10.61
C LEU A 311 -0.74 -4.63 -12.12
N ALA A 312 -0.50 -5.81 -12.68
CA ALA A 312 -0.78 -6.11 -14.09
C ALA A 312 -2.27 -6.38 -14.36
N TRP A 313 -3.08 -6.62 -13.31
CA TRP A 313 -4.51 -6.90 -13.43
C TRP A 313 -5.36 -5.64 -13.19
N PRO A 314 -6.45 -5.41 -13.94
CA PRO A 314 -7.01 -6.23 -15.02
C PRO A 314 -6.35 -5.98 -16.37
N VAL A 315 -6.22 -7.04 -17.17
CA VAL A 315 -5.75 -6.95 -18.56
C VAL A 315 -6.97 -6.73 -19.46
N SER A 316 -7.15 -5.51 -19.96
CA SER A 316 -8.19 -5.17 -20.93
C SER A 316 -7.56 -4.92 -22.31
N PHE A 317 -7.75 -5.85 -23.25
CA PHE A 317 -7.23 -5.68 -24.62
C PHE A 317 -7.94 -4.57 -25.41
N GLN A 318 -9.11 -4.14 -24.96
CA GLN A 318 -9.93 -3.12 -25.62
C GLN A 318 -9.61 -1.69 -25.16
N TRP A 319 -8.91 -1.54 -24.03
CA TRP A 319 -8.64 -0.24 -23.42
C TRP A 319 -7.14 -0.10 -23.15
N GLU A 320 -6.50 0.87 -23.78
CA GLU A 320 -5.13 1.26 -23.51
C GLU A 320 -5.11 2.28 -22.36
N ARG A 321 -4.39 1.97 -21.29
CA ARG A 321 -4.27 2.85 -20.12
C ARG A 321 -2.92 3.55 -20.12
N ILE A 322 -2.94 4.85 -20.41
CA ILE A 322 -1.76 5.71 -20.50
C ILE A 322 -1.58 6.47 -19.18
N TYR A 323 -0.42 6.29 -18.56
CA TYR A 323 -0.08 6.92 -17.28
C TYR A 323 0.73 8.21 -17.51
N SER A 324 0.09 9.26 -17.99
CA SER A 324 0.74 10.56 -18.21
C SER A 324 1.20 11.20 -16.88
N PRO A 325 2.11 12.20 -16.90
CA PRO A 325 2.59 12.86 -15.69
C PRO A 325 1.48 13.43 -14.82
N TYR A 326 0.39 13.92 -15.43
CA TYR A 326 -0.69 14.61 -14.74
C TYR A 326 -1.90 13.73 -14.44
N GLN A 327 -2.27 12.84 -15.36
CA GLN A 327 -3.52 12.07 -15.32
C GLN A 327 -3.34 10.66 -15.88
N VAL A 328 -4.23 9.75 -15.48
CA VAL A 328 -4.41 8.48 -16.18
C VAL A 328 -5.46 8.69 -17.26
N ILE A 329 -5.15 8.24 -18.47
CA ILE A 329 -6.03 8.36 -19.63
C ILE A 329 -6.33 6.93 -20.08
N GLU A 330 -7.61 6.61 -20.27
CA GLU A 330 -8.05 5.35 -20.83
C GLU A 330 -8.54 5.61 -22.27
N HIS A 331 -7.92 4.95 -23.23
CA HIS A 331 -8.25 5.06 -24.65
C HIS A 331 -8.82 3.72 -25.13
N GLY A 332 -10.07 3.71 -25.59
CA GLY A 332 -10.78 2.52 -26.03
C GLY A 332 -11.97 2.86 -26.93
N PRO A 333 -12.66 1.86 -27.49
CA PRO A 333 -13.76 2.08 -28.41
C PRO A 333 -14.90 2.83 -27.73
N GLY A 334 -15.26 4.00 -28.25
CA GLY A 334 -16.40 4.78 -27.77
C GLY A 334 -17.74 4.22 -28.29
N GLU A 335 -18.86 4.76 -27.78
CA GLU A 335 -20.22 4.41 -28.23
C GLU A 335 -20.47 4.62 -29.75
N ARG A 336 -19.53 5.27 -30.47
CA ARG A 336 -19.61 5.56 -31.90
C ARG A 336 -18.52 4.87 -32.75
N GLY A 337 -17.83 3.88 -32.21
CA GLY A 337 -16.68 3.23 -32.87
C GLY A 337 -15.35 3.89 -32.49
N LEU A 338 -14.26 3.38 -33.10
CA LEU A 338 -12.88 3.84 -32.88
C LEU A 338 -12.71 5.35 -33.04
#